data_AF-A0A6I9UPU3-F1
#
_entry.id   AF-A0A6I9UPU3-F1
#
_cell.length_a   1.000
_cell.length_b   1.000
_cell.length_c   1.000
_cell.angle_alpha   90.00
_cell.angle_beta   90.00
_cell.angle_gamma   90.00
#
_symmetry.space_group_name_H-M   'P 1'
#
loop_
_entity.id
_entity.type
_entity.pdbx_description
1 polymer ?
#
loop_
_entity_poly.entity_id
_entity_poly.type
_entity_poly.pdbx_seq_one_letter_code
_entity_poly.pdbx_strand_id
1 'polypeptide(L)'
;MGVKDSDDNPVEAQITPVWTWHRHTPSNSITPQASTTKYRLLFKAKVPPLGLATYIIQAQTSAQKHTSYATNLILTTNPTSISIGNYPHEVKFGEHRPISLHVAGGPTVAFSGDGLLKSIQIDSHAPHTPIKLKFYKYSGDRSGAYLFMPYGPATPLVDMGPPTVLVSEGSLEASVTVGLPFVVHQTVLRGGPPEIQNLVDIGHMDNTEIAMRLSTRIENGDVFYTDLNGLQLIKRRRLSKLPLQANYYPIPSTAYIEDSTQRLTLLTGQPLGGSSLSSGELEIMQDRRLTHDDERGLGQGVLDNQPVLHIFRVVLERIDTCLKLSETHPSGALTPNAYLASQTLLHPLDKFIFIENNWLGVLPAFGSQRSGVSEDTSLAVMRNLPPTITKIPVARDRTTKEPLMNTGIVVHRTLLLQCHAADQQTGIVNLSKLLMLDTITGVYNTSLTFLQSSQKLDSVESINLCPLDTQAYILQHRG
;
A
#
# COMPACT_ATOMS: atom_id res chain seq x y z
N MET A 1 11.08 26.68 0.30
CA MET A 1 12.00 25.54 0.15
C MET A 1 11.94 25.06 -1.29
N GLY A 2 13.07 24.66 -1.87
CA GLY A 2 13.17 24.03 -3.19
C GLY A 2 13.82 22.65 -3.10
N VAL A 3 13.57 21.80 -4.09
CA VAL A 3 14.18 20.48 -4.22
C VAL A 3 15.00 20.46 -5.50
N LYS A 4 16.20 19.89 -5.42
CA LYS A 4 17.06 19.64 -6.58
C LYS A 4 17.47 18.18 -6.63
N ASP A 5 17.65 17.65 -7.84
CA ASP A 5 18.36 16.39 -8.03
C ASP A 5 19.88 16.59 -7.88
N SER A 6 20.63 15.50 -8.05
CA SER A 6 22.08 15.51 -7.94
C SER A 6 22.80 16.26 -9.05
N ASP A 7 22.13 16.53 -10.17
CA ASP A 7 22.65 17.29 -11.32
C ASP A 7 22.28 18.79 -11.21
N ASP A 8 21.82 19.22 -10.03
CA ASP A 8 21.34 20.57 -9.71
C ASP A 8 20.07 21.00 -10.47
N ASN A 9 19.36 20.07 -11.11
CA ASN A 9 18.11 20.39 -11.78
C ASN A 9 16.98 20.60 -10.75
N PRO A 10 16.12 21.62 -10.93
CA PRO A 10 14.99 21.83 -10.04
C PRO A 10 13.96 20.71 -10.20
N VAL A 11 13.45 20.21 -9.07
CA VAL A 11 12.40 19.19 -9.02
C VAL A 11 11.11 19.85 -8.56
N GLU A 12 10.00 19.56 -9.26
CA GLU A 12 8.68 20.05 -8.85
C GLU A 12 8.32 19.51 -7.46
N ALA A 13 7.94 20.42 -6.58
CA ALA A 13 7.60 20.11 -5.20
C ALA A 13 6.30 20.79 -4.77
N GLN A 14 5.67 20.23 -3.75
CA GLN A 14 4.48 20.77 -3.09
C GLN A 14 4.76 20.86 -1.58
N ILE A 15 4.38 21.97 -0.97
CA ILE A 15 4.38 22.14 0.49
C ILE A 15 2.94 22.07 0.99
N THR A 16 2.72 21.34 2.08
CA THR A 16 1.43 21.27 2.80
C THR A 16 1.66 21.49 4.30
N PRO A 17 0.68 22.03 5.05
CA PRO A 17 0.79 22.11 6.51
C PRO A 17 0.88 20.72 7.15
N VAL A 18 1.56 20.62 8.30
CA VAL A 18 1.50 19.41 9.13
C VAL A 18 0.23 19.47 9.97
N TRP A 19 -0.71 18.59 9.67
CA TRP A 19 -1.97 18.45 10.40
C TRP A 19 -1.89 17.33 11.43
N THR A 20 -2.45 17.57 12.61
CA THR A 20 -2.62 16.59 13.68
C THR A 20 -4.07 16.60 14.15
N TRP A 21 -4.63 15.44 14.46
CA TRP A 21 -6.04 15.31 14.83
C TRP A 21 -6.16 15.03 16.32
N HIS A 22 -7.04 15.78 16.97
CA HIS A 22 -7.19 15.75 18.42
C HIS A 22 -8.64 15.46 18.78
N ARG A 23 -8.84 14.55 19.73
CA ARG A 23 -10.15 14.32 20.33
C ARG A 23 -10.37 15.36 21.42
N HIS A 24 -11.41 16.16 21.28
CA HIS A 24 -11.86 17.05 22.34
C HIS A 24 -12.77 16.27 23.29
N THR A 25 -12.25 15.91 24.47
CA THR A 25 -12.92 15.03 25.44
C THR A 25 -14.34 15.48 25.83
N PRO A 26 -14.60 16.77 26.10
CA PRO A 26 -15.94 17.22 26.50
C PRO A 26 -17.03 17.10 25.42
N SER A 27 -16.69 17.31 24.15
CA SER A 27 -17.65 17.22 23.02
C SER A 27 -17.54 15.92 22.23
N ASN A 28 -16.56 15.08 22.54
CA ASN A 28 -16.15 13.89 21.79
C ASN A 28 -15.95 14.17 20.27
N SER A 29 -15.70 15.42 19.90
CA SER A 29 -15.44 15.82 18.51
C SER A 29 -13.96 15.67 18.18
N ILE A 30 -13.65 15.22 16.98
CA ILE A 30 -12.27 15.07 16.51
C ILE A 30 -11.99 16.15 15.48
N THR A 31 -11.04 17.04 15.79
CA THR A 31 -10.75 18.24 15.00
C THR A 31 -9.27 18.34 14.65
N PRO A 32 -8.91 18.93 13.50
CA PRO A 32 -7.52 19.10 13.08
C PRO A 32 -6.90 20.36 13.71
N GLN A 33 -5.62 20.28 14.03
CA GLN A 33 -4.74 21.39 14.35
C GLN A 33 -3.53 21.39 13.41
N ALA A 34 -3.06 22.57 13.01
CA ALA A 34 -1.87 22.71 12.18
C ALA A 34 -0.65 23.07 13.01
N SER A 35 0.52 22.58 12.61
CA SER A 35 1.80 23.09 13.08
C SER A 35 2.08 24.47 12.51
N THR A 36 2.64 25.36 13.33
CA THR A 36 3.11 26.69 12.92
C THR A 36 4.61 26.72 12.60
N THR A 37 5.32 25.62 12.88
CA THR A 37 6.79 25.52 12.77
C THR A 37 7.27 24.39 11.87
N LYS A 38 6.37 23.50 11.44
CA LYS A 38 6.69 22.34 10.59
C LYS A 38 5.73 22.25 9.40
N TYR A 39 6.28 21.93 8.24
CA TYR A 39 5.54 21.73 6.99
C TYR A 39 5.97 20.41 6.35
N ARG A 40 5.09 19.80 5.55
CA ARG A 40 5.41 18.61 4.74
C ARG A 40 5.82 19.07 3.35
N LEU A 41 7.00 18.65 2.91
CA LEU A 41 7.49 18.81 1.54
C LEU A 41 7.29 17.50 0.78
N LEU A 42 6.69 17.57 -0.39
CA LEU A 42 6.43 16.43 -1.28
C LEU A 42 7.05 16.68 -2.64
N PHE A 43 7.67 15.67 -3.23
CA PHE A 43 8.18 15.69 -4.60
C PHE A 43 8.25 14.26 -5.15
N LYS A 44 8.32 14.11 -6.47
CA LYS A 44 8.44 12.80 -7.12
C LYS A 44 9.91 12.40 -7.24
N ALA A 45 10.30 11.31 -6.57
CA ALA A 45 11.63 10.73 -6.71
C ALA A 45 11.67 9.70 -7.85
N LYS A 46 12.78 9.65 -8.59
CA LYS A 46 13.08 8.63 -9.61
C LYS A 46 14.30 7.85 -9.15
N VAL A 47 14.10 6.57 -8.85
CA VAL A 47 15.14 5.70 -8.27
C VAL A 47 15.45 4.55 -9.24
N PRO A 48 16.74 4.22 -9.49
CA PRO A 48 17.10 3.06 -10.30
C PRO A 48 16.64 1.72 -9.67
N PRO A 49 16.49 0.64 -10.47
CA PRO A 49 16.17 -0.69 -9.95
C PRO A 49 17.19 -1.16 -8.90
N LEU A 50 16.71 -1.55 -7.72
CA LEU A 50 17.55 -1.94 -6.57
C LEU A 50 18.64 -0.91 -6.26
N GLY A 51 18.35 0.38 -6.50
CA GLY A 51 19.31 1.47 -6.48
C GLY A 51 19.07 2.49 -5.38
N LEU A 52 19.85 3.57 -5.41
CA LEU A 52 19.70 4.76 -4.57
C LEU A 52 19.70 6.00 -5.47
N ALA A 53 19.02 7.06 -5.04
CA ALA A 53 19.06 8.37 -5.69
C ALA A 53 19.11 9.47 -4.62
N THR A 54 19.97 10.46 -4.83
CA THR A 54 20.20 11.56 -3.89
C THR A 54 19.48 12.82 -4.35
N TYR A 55 18.77 13.47 -3.43
CA TYR A 55 18.09 14.75 -3.65
C TYR A 55 18.51 15.76 -2.57
N ILE A 56 18.56 17.04 -2.93
CA ILE A 56 18.97 18.12 -2.05
C ILE A 56 17.77 19.03 -1.77
N ILE A 57 17.47 19.25 -0.49
CA ILE A 57 16.42 20.18 -0.05
C ILE A 57 17.09 21.48 0.40
N GLN A 58 16.72 22.60 -0.23
CA GLN A 58 17.28 23.91 0.07
C GLN A 58 16.22 24.85 0.65
N ALA A 59 16.47 25.36 1.85
CA ALA A 59 15.70 26.46 2.41
C ALA A 59 16.12 27.78 1.72
N GLN A 60 15.14 28.54 1.26
CA GLN A 60 15.35 29.86 0.65
C GLN A 60 14.30 30.82 1.20
N THR A 61 14.65 32.11 1.27
CA THR A 61 13.80 33.19 1.81
C THR A 61 12.72 33.66 0.83
N SER A 62 12.88 33.40 -0.46
CA SER A 62 11.91 33.75 -1.50
C SER A 62 11.12 32.54 -2.00
N ALA A 63 9.90 32.80 -2.49
CA ALA A 63 9.05 31.80 -3.13
C ALA A 63 9.78 31.16 -4.33
N GLN A 64 9.77 29.83 -4.40
CA GLN A 64 10.43 29.08 -5.46
C GLN A 64 9.45 28.83 -6.61
N LYS A 65 9.91 29.04 -7.84
CA LYS A 65 9.08 28.82 -9.04
C LYS A 65 8.57 27.38 -9.18
N HIS A 66 9.35 26.41 -8.70
CA HIS A 66 9.05 24.97 -8.79
C HIS A 66 8.42 24.39 -7.53
N THR A 67 7.99 25.23 -6.57
CA THR A 67 7.35 24.78 -5.34
C THR A 67 5.95 25.38 -5.22
N SER A 68 4.93 24.54 -5.27
CA SER A 68 3.53 24.92 -5.02
C SER A 68 3.16 24.78 -3.54
N TYR A 69 2.09 25.44 -3.12
CA TYR A 69 1.53 25.34 -1.77
C TYR A 69 0.08 24.87 -1.87
N ALA A 70 -0.30 23.82 -1.15
CA ALA A 70 -1.68 23.36 -1.15
C ALA A 70 -2.62 24.36 -0.47
N THR A 71 -3.84 24.46 -0.98
CA THR A 71 -4.93 25.16 -0.31
C THR A 71 -5.61 24.24 0.71
N ASN A 72 -6.17 24.81 1.78
CA ASN A 72 -6.82 24.04 2.84
C ASN A 72 -8.21 24.59 3.13
N LEU A 73 -9.20 23.70 3.17
CA LEU A 73 -10.60 24.00 3.44
C LEU A 73 -11.12 23.07 4.53
N ILE A 74 -11.67 23.63 5.59
CA ILE A 74 -12.30 22.88 6.68
C ILE A 74 -13.82 23.01 6.58
N LEU A 75 -14.50 21.88 6.46
CA LEU A 75 -15.95 21.79 6.55
C LEU A 75 -16.33 21.38 7.98
N THR A 76 -17.03 22.28 8.67
CA THR A 76 -17.44 22.08 10.07
C THR A 76 -18.63 22.98 10.39
N THR A 77 -19.46 22.57 11.34
CA THR A 77 -20.56 23.41 11.87
C THR A 77 -20.07 24.44 12.88
N ASN A 78 -18.90 24.22 13.49
CA ASN A 78 -18.36 25.08 14.56
C ASN A 78 -16.93 25.52 14.19
N PRO A 79 -16.76 26.51 13.29
CA PRO A 79 -15.44 26.95 12.86
C PRO A 79 -14.70 27.68 13.98
N THR A 80 -13.44 27.31 14.19
CA THR A 80 -12.51 28.00 15.08
C THR A 80 -11.29 28.43 14.27
N SER A 81 -10.70 29.59 14.59
CA SER A 81 -9.50 30.08 13.89
C SER A 81 -8.34 29.10 14.04
N ILE A 82 -7.58 28.90 12.95
CA ILE A 82 -6.40 28.03 12.93
C ILE A 82 -5.22 28.85 12.42
N SER A 83 -4.18 28.97 13.23
CA SER A 83 -2.90 29.54 12.81
C SER A 83 -2.04 28.46 12.12
N ILE A 84 -1.45 28.84 11.00
CA ILE A 84 -0.55 27.99 10.18
C ILE A 84 0.83 28.61 10.04
N GLY A 85 1.21 29.52 10.96
CA GLY A 85 2.49 30.20 10.95
C GLY A 85 2.72 31.03 9.69
N ASN A 86 3.86 30.82 9.03
CA ASN A 86 4.30 31.55 7.85
C ASN A 86 3.82 30.94 6.53
N TYR A 87 2.81 30.06 6.57
CA TYR A 87 2.26 29.45 5.37
C TYR A 87 1.53 30.49 4.49
N PRO A 88 1.72 30.50 3.17
CA PRO A 88 1.27 31.60 2.32
C PRO A 88 -0.24 31.61 1.99
N HIS A 89 -0.97 30.53 2.29
CA HIS A 89 -2.41 30.44 2.03
C HIS A 89 -3.20 30.23 3.31
N GLU A 90 -4.10 31.14 3.63
CA GLU A 90 -5.00 31.00 4.78
C GLU A 90 -5.91 29.76 4.68
N VAL A 91 -6.29 29.22 5.84
CA VAL A 91 -7.26 28.14 5.93
C VAL A 91 -8.66 28.70 5.69
N LYS A 92 -9.39 28.13 4.74
CA LYS A 92 -10.78 28.49 4.46
C LYS A 92 -11.73 27.61 5.28
N PHE A 93 -12.90 28.13 5.60
CA PHE A 93 -13.96 27.41 6.29
C PHE A 93 -15.23 27.41 5.44
N GLY A 94 -16.07 26.38 5.58
CA GLY A 94 -17.36 26.33 4.91
C GLY A 94 -18.28 25.26 5.46
N GLU A 95 -19.52 25.24 4.96
CA GLU A 95 -20.51 24.24 5.32
C GLU A 95 -20.27 22.89 4.62
N HIS A 96 -20.80 21.82 5.22
CA HIS A 96 -20.75 20.47 4.68
C HIS A 96 -21.40 20.40 3.30
N ARG A 97 -20.63 19.96 2.31
CA ARG A 97 -21.10 19.77 0.94
C ARG A 97 -20.29 18.68 0.25
N PRO A 98 -20.85 18.01 -0.77
CA PRO A 98 -20.08 17.13 -1.62
C PRO A 98 -18.89 17.85 -2.25
N ILE A 99 -17.79 17.13 -2.41
CA ILE A 99 -16.51 17.64 -2.93
C ILE A 99 -15.99 16.66 -3.95
N SER A 100 -15.31 17.15 -4.98
CA SER A 100 -14.65 16.31 -5.98
C SER A 100 -13.21 16.79 -6.13
N LEU A 101 -12.28 15.85 -6.10
CA LEU A 101 -10.85 16.11 -6.24
C LEU A 101 -10.31 15.34 -7.44
N HIS A 102 -9.33 15.94 -8.11
CA HIS A 102 -8.58 15.34 -9.19
C HIS A 102 -7.12 15.77 -9.07
N VAL A 103 -6.20 14.82 -9.23
CA VAL A 103 -4.77 15.07 -9.35
C VAL A 103 -4.32 14.52 -10.69
N ALA A 104 -3.50 15.28 -11.42
CA ALA A 104 -3.11 14.97 -12.79
C ALA A 104 -2.61 13.52 -12.94
N GLY A 105 -3.08 12.84 -13.99
CA GLY A 105 -2.75 11.45 -14.29
C GLY A 105 -3.59 10.39 -13.56
N GLY A 106 -4.43 10.79 -12.60
CA GLY A 106 -5.27 9.88 -11.82
C GLY A 106 -6.78 10.02 -12.08
N PRO A 107 -7.60 9.25 -11.35
CA PRO A 107 -9.06 9.35 -11.44
C PRO A 107 -9.60 10.63 -10.78
N THR A 108 -10.84 10.98 -11.10
CA THR A 108 -11.60 11.98 -10.34
C THR A 108 -12.38 11.28 -9.22
N VAL A 109 -12.23 11.76 -8.00
CA VAL A 109 -12.81 11.14 -6.81
C VAL A 109 -13.77 12.10 -6.12
N ALA A 110 -15.02 11.66 -5.94
CA ALA A 110 -16.05 12.44 -5.27
C ALA A 110 -16.35 11.92 -3.87
N PHE A 111 -16.60 12.84 -2.96
CA PHE A 111 -16.82 12.64 -1.54
C PHE A 111 -18.20 13.14 -1.12
N SER A 112 -18.78 12.53 -0.09
CA SER A 112 -19.98 13.04 0.59
C SER A 112 -19.66 14.32 1.39
N GLY A 113 -20.69 15.01 1.89
CA GLY A 113 -20.51 16.14 2.81
C GLY A 113 -19.79 15.77 4.11
N ASP A 114 -19.79 14.48 4.46
CA ASP A 114 -19.09 13.91 5.61
C ASP A 114 -17.64 13.49 5.28
N GLY A 115 -17.14 13.80 4.08
CA GLY A 115 -15.76 13.53 3.70
C GLY A 115 -15.44 12.07 3.33
N LEU A 116 -16.44 11.21 3.16
CA LEU A 116 -16.26 9.81 2.78
C LEU A 116 -16.40 9.60 1.27
N LEU A 117 -15.63 8.66 0.73
CA LEU A 117 -15.67 8.28 -0.69
C LEU A 117 -17.11 7.92 -1.13
N LYS A 118 -17.55 8.53 -2.23
CA LYS A 118 -18.91 8.35 -2.81
C LYS A 118 -18.87 7.76 -4.22
N SER A 119 -17.90 8.16 -5.04
CA SER A 119 -17.74 7.63 -6.40
C SER A 119 -16.36 7.91 -6.98
N ILE A 120 -15.94 7.07 -7.92
CA ILE A 120 -14.71 7.24 -8.69
C ILE A 120 -15.07 7.30 -10.17
N GLN A 121 -14.50 8.27 -10.88
CA GLN A 121 -14.50 8.35 -12.33
C GLN A 121 -13.07 8.02 -12.80
N ILE A 122 -12.90 6.92 -13.52
CA ILE A 122 -11.59 6.37 -13.90
C ILE A 122 -10.81 7.35 -14.78
N ASP A 123 -11.49 7.93 -15.78
CA ASP A 123 -10.96 8.94 -16.70
C ASP A 123 -12.05 9.94 -17.10
N SER A 124 -11.69 11.01 -17.82
CA SER A 124 -12.61 12.09 -18.19
C SER A 124 -13.80 11.68 -19.07
N HIS A 125 -13.74 10.51 -19.72
CA HIS A 125 -14.78 9.98 -20.60
C HIS A 125 -15.64 8.91 -19.90
N ALA A 126 -15.13 8.30 -18.83
CA ALA A 126 -15.87 7.33 -18.03
C ALA A 126 -16.94 8.00 -17.15
N PRO A 127 -18.07 7.32 -16.85
CA PRO A 127 -19.02 7.80 -15.87
C PRO A 127 -18.49 7.66 -14.44
N HIS A 128 -19.02 8.47 -13.51
CA HIS A 128 -18.79 8.25 -12.09
C HIS A 128 -19.41 6.92 -11.64
N THR A 129 -18.56 5.99 -11.21
CA THR A 129 -18.99 4.71 -10.65
C THR A 129 -19.20 4.86 -9.14
N PRO A 130 -20.41 4.59 -8.61
CA PRO A 130 -20.68 4.71 -7.19
C PRO A 130 -19.86 3.71 -6.36
N ILE A 131 -19.10 4.23 -5.41
CA ILE A 131 -18.33 3.45 -4.41
C ILE A 131 -18.50 4.19 -3.09
N LYS A 132 -19.40 3.70 -2.25
CA LYS A 132 -19.73 4.33 -0.97
C LYS A 132 -18.91 3.69 0.13
N LEU A 133 -17.98 4.45 0.71
CA LEU A 133 -17.24 4.04 1.90
C LEU A 133 -18.03 4.41 3.16
N LYS A 134 -18.16 3.45 4.08
CA LYS A 134 -18.76 3.64 5.40
C LYS A 134 -18.06 2.80 6.47
N PHE A 135 -18.17 3.25 7.71
CA PHE A 135 -17.72 2.50 8.88
C PHE A 135 -18.91 1.90 9.62
N TYR A 136 -18.72 0.67 10.07
CA TYR A 136 -19.70 -0.15 10.76
C TYR A 136 -19.09 -0.73 12.04
N LYS A 137 -19.94 -1.20 12.94
CA LYS A 137 -19.55 -1.93 14.15
C LYS A 137 -20.33 -3.24 14.27
N TYR A 138 -19.61 -4.29 14.63
CA TYR A 138 -20.18 -5.52 15.16
C TYR A 138 -20.10 -5.48 16.68
N SER A 139 -21.09 -6.09 17.34
CA SER A 139 -21.11 -6.28 18.79
C SER A 139 -21.29 -7.75 19.11
N GLY A 140 -20.61 -8.21 20.17
CA GLY A 140 -20.69 -9.59 20.64
C GLY A 140 -19.90 -9.76 21.93
N ASP A 141 -20.46 -10.48 22.90
CA ASP A 141 -19.84 -10.77 24.20
C ASP A 141 -19.09 -12.11 24.24
N ARG A 142 -19.39 -13.02 23.30
CA ARG A 142 -18.72 -14.32 23.17
C ARG A 142 -17.49 -14.29 22.25
N SER A 143 -17.28 -13.19 21.53
CA SER A 143 -16.04 -12.98 20.76
C SER A 143 -14.84 -12.90 21.71
N GLY A 144 -13.68 -13.40 21.27
CA GLY A 144 -12.39 -13.22 21.95
C GLY A 144 -11.27 -13.16 20.93
N ALA A 145 -10.01 -13.34 21.34
CA ALA A 145 -8.85 -13.18 20.45
C ALA A 145 -8.89 -14.04 19.17
N TYR A 146 -9.51 -15.23 19.23
CA TYR A 146 -9.57 -16.19 18.13
C TYR A 146 -10.93 -16.23 17.45
N LEU A 147 -12.01 -16.15 18.23
CA LEU A 147 -13.37 -16.31 17.74
C LEU A 147 -14.01 -14.96 17.40
N PHE A 148 -14.58 -14.86 16.20
CA PHE A 148 -15.51 -13.81 15.82
C PHE A 148 -16.94 -14.34 15.92
N MET A 149 -17.70 -13.89 16.91
CA MET A 149 -19.07 -14.34 17.17
C MET A 149 -20.01 -13.13 17.39
N PRO A 150 -20.31 -12.38 16.33
CA PRO A 150 -21.18 -11.22 16.44
C PRO A 150 -22.62 -11.65 16.73
N TYR A 151 -23.39 -10.78 17.41
CA TYR A 151 -24.83 -11.00 17.63
C TYR A 151 -25.64 -11.00 16.33
N GLY A 152 -25.14 -10.34 15.28
CA GLY A 152 -25.81 -10.21 14.00
C GLY A 152 -25.04 -9.33 13.02
N PRO A 153 -25.69 -8.85 11.95
CA PRO A 153 -25.09 -7.92 10.99
C PRO A 153 -24.63 -6.63 11.66
N ALA A 154 -23.59 -6.00 11.10
CA ALA A 154 -23.07 -4.76 11.64
C ALA A 154 -24.05 -3.57 11.51
N THR A 155 -24.01 -2.67 12.48
CA THR A 155 -24.71 -1.39 12.46
C THR A 155 -23.74 -0.26 12.09
N PRO A 156 -24.20 0.87 11.51
CA PRO A 156 -23.33 2.02 11.27
C PRO A 156 -22.56 2.46 12.53
N LEU A 157 -21.30 2.88 12.36
CA LEU A 157 -20.48 3.40 13.46
C LEU A 157 -20.85 4.87 13.80
N VAL A 158 -21.25 5.64 12.79
CA VAL A 158 -21.46 7.09 12.87
C VAL A 158 -22.95 7.40 13.05
N ASP A 159 -23.34 7.82 14.26
CA ASP A 159 -24.66 8.39 14.57
C ASP A 159 -24.57 9.80 15.20
N MET A 160 -23.37 10.39 15.27
CA MET A 160 -23.06 11.59 16.06
C MET A 160 -22.83 12.84 15.19
N GLY A 161 -23.84 13.22 14.39
CA GLY A 161 -23.82 14.46 13.60
C GLY A 161 -22.75 14.53 12.50
N PRO A 162 -22.67 15.67 11.76
CA PRO A 162 -21.68 15.83 10.70
C PRO A 162 -20.26 15.95 11.28
N PRO A 163 -19.29 15.13 10.83
CA PRO A 163 -17.92 15.15 11.36
C PRO A 163 -17.11 16.32 10.78
N THR A 164 -16.04 16.76 11.43
CA THR A 164 -15.14 17.77 10.84
C THR A 164 -14.35 17.17 9.67
N VAL A 165 -14.38 17.83 8.51
CA VAL A 165 -13.69 17.40 7.28
C VAL A 165 -12.64 18.43 6.90
N LEU A 166 -11.41 17.99 6.65
CA LEU A 166 -10.32 18.79 6.11
C LEU A 166 -10.04 18.36 4.67
N VAL A 167 -10.13 19.30 3.74
CA VAL A 167 -9.73 19.15 2.35
C VAL A 167 -8.42 19.90 2.15
N SER A 168 -7.41 19.21 1.64
CA SER A 168 -6.13 19.81 1.23
C SER A 168 -5.93 19.55 -0.26
N GLU A 169 -5.80 20.59 -1.06
CA GLU A 169 -5.71 20.49 -2.52
C GLU A 169 -4.41 21.13 -3.03
N GLY A 170 -3.56 20.32 -3.67
CA GLY A 170 -2.33 20.77 -4.30
C GLY A 170 -2.06 20.01 -5.62
N SER A 171 -1.03 20.44 -6.35
CA SER A 171 -0.73 19.95 -7.71
C SER A 171 -0.23 18.50 -7.77
N LEU A 172 0.47 18.04 -6.73
CA LEU A 172 1.07 16.70 -6.63
C LEU A 172 0.29 15.76 -5.70
N GLU A 173 -0.29 16.29 -4.63
CA GLU A 173 -1.09 15.54 -3.66
C GLU A 173 -2.33 16.35 -3.27
N ALA A 174 -3.48 15.70 -3.28
CA ALA A 174 -4.71 16.21 -2.68
C ALA A 174 -5.27 15.17 -1.70
N SER A 175 -5.97 15.61 -0.66
CA SER A 175 -6.57 14.69 0.31
C SER A 175 -7.84 15.23 0.94
N VAL A 176 -8.71 14.31 1.35
CA VAL A 176 -9.84 14.56 2.25
C VAL A 176 -9.61 13.75 3.51
N THR A 177 -9.61 14.41 4.66
CA THR A 177 -9.45 13.77 5.98
C THR A 177 -10.63 14.11 6.86
N VAL A 178 -11.22 13.13 7.53
CA VAL A 178 -12.38 13.28 8.40
C VAL A 178 -12.12 12.67 9.77
N GLY A 179 -12.48 13.41 10.81
CA GLY A 179 -12.46 12.94 12.20
C GLY A 179 -13.77 12.26 12.57
N LEU A 180 -13.87 10.95 12.35
CA LEU A 180 -15.01 10.13 12.81
C LEU A 180 -14.77 9.63 14.24
N PRO A 181 -15.82 9.25 14.99
CA PRO A 181 -15.65 8.54 16.24
C PRO A 181 -14.71 7.34 16.05
N PHE A 182 -13.60 7.31 16.80
CA PHE A 182 -12.63 6.21 16.83
C PHE A 182 -11.78 6.02 15.55
N VAL A 183 -12.02 6.80 14.49
CA VAL A 183 -11.29 6.69 13.23
C VAL A 183 -11.03 8.08 12.64
N VAL A 184 -9.76 8.45 12.47
CA VAL A 184 -9.40 9.53 11.53
C VAL A 184 -9.19 8.88 10.17
N HIS A 185 -10.17 9.05 9.28
CA HIS A 185 -10.16 8.50 7.94
C HIS A 185 -9.61 9.53 6.96
N GLN A 186 -8.65 9.13 6.13
CA GLN A 186 -8.05 9.95 5.10
C GLN A 186 -8.10 9.24 3.75
N THR A 187 -8.50 9.96 2.71
CA THR A 187 -8.30 9.55 1.32
C THR A 187 -7.29 10.50 0.66
N VAL A 188 -6.21 9.97 0.10
CA VAL A 188 -5.11 10.71 -0.54
C VAL A 188 -5.03 10.36 -2.02
N LEU A 189 -4.88 11.38 -2.87
CA LEU A 189 -4.76 11.28 -4.32
C LEU A 189 -3.38 11.80 -4.76
N ARG A 190 -2.67 11.02 -5.59
CA ARG A 190 -1.33 11.35 -6.11
C ARG A 190 -1.17 11.04 -7.61
N GLY A 191 -2.26 11.13 -8.37
CA GLY A 191 -2.27 10.78 -9.79
C GLY A 191 -2.33 9.27 -10.09
N GLY A 192 -2.80 8.46 -9.14
CA GLY A 192 -3.00 7.02 -9.27
C GLY A 192 -4.20 6.54 -8.43
N PRO A 193 -4.33 5.24 -8.15
CA PRO A 193 -5.40 4.73 -7.29
C PRO A 193 -5.40 5.42 -5.92
N PRO A 194 -6.57 5.85 -5.39
CA PRO A 194 -6.67 6.49 -4.09
C PRO A 194 -6.04 5.65 -2.97
N GLU A 195 -5.22 6.29 -2.15
CA GLU A 195 -4.72 5.73 -0.90
C GLU A 195 -5.71 6.05 0.21
N ILE A 196 -6.08 5.05 1.01
CA ILE A 196 -6.84 5.27 2.24
C ILE A 196 -5.89 5.08 3.42
N GLN A 197 -5.93 5.99 4.38
CA GLN A 197 -5.29 5.84 5.68
C GLN A 197 -6.34 5.95 6.78
N ASN A 198 -6.40 4.97 7.68
CA ASN A 198 -7.30 5.00 8.83
C ASN A 198 -6.43 4.96 10.09
N LEU A 199 -6.35 6.07 10.82
CA LEU A 199 -5.84 6.05 12.19
C LEU A 199 -6.98 5.61 13.10
N VAL A 200 -6.95 4.35 13.50
CA VAL A 200 -7.97 3.68 14.31
C VAL A 200 -7.55 3.70 15.75
N ASP A 201 -8.40 4.26 16.61
CA ASP A 201 -8.26 4.26 18.06
C ASP A 201 -9.63 3.91 18.65
N ILE A 202 -9.86 2.61 18.87
CA ILE A 202 -11.11 2.07 19.42
C ILE A 202 -11.36 2.50 20.87
N GLY A 203 -10.34 3.05 21.55
CA GLY A 203 -10.42 3.51 22.93
C GLY A 203 -11.00 2.46 23.88
N HIS A 204 -12.05 2.85 24.60
CA HIS A 204 -12.74 2.00 25.59
C HIS A 204 -14.09 1.47 25.09
N MET A 205 -14.27 1.30 23.78
CA MET A 205 -15.47 0.66 23.24
C MET A 205 -15.42 -0.87 23.44
N ASP A 206 -15.80 -1.31 24.63
CA ASP A 206 -15.85 -2.74 24.97
C ASP A 206 -16.84 -3.50 24.07
N ASN A 207 -16.51 -4.76 23.79
CA ASN A 207 -17.31 -5.71 22.99
C ASN A 207 -17.73 -5.16 21.61
N THR A 208 -16.78 -4.49 20.95
CA THR A 208 -16.98 -3.82 19.66
C THR A 208 -15.89 -4.24 18.67
N GLU A 209 -16.29 -4.50 17.43
CA GLU A 209 -15.38 -4.73 16.30
C GLU A 209 -15.71 -3.74 15.18
N ILE A 210 -14.78 -2.88 14.80
CA ILE A 210 -14.99 -1.83 13.79
C ILE A 210 -14.64 -2.39 12.40
N ALA A 211 -15.52 -2.18 11.41
CA ALA A 211 -15.28 -2.55 10.02
C ALA A 211 -15.42 -1.36 9.07
N MET A 212 -14.56 -1.31 8.05
CA MET A 212 -14.71 -0.43 6.89
C MET A 212 -15.38 -1.21 5.77
N ARG A 213 -16.41 -0.65 5.13
CA ARG A 213 -17.14 -1.26 4.02
C ARG A 213 -17.21 -0.34 2.81
N LEU A 214 -16.96 -0.91 1.63
CA LEU A 214 -17.14 -0.33 0.31
C LEU A 214 -18.38 -0.95 -0.32
N SER A 215 -19.40 -0.15 -0.63
CA SER A 215 -20.62 -0.60 -1.33
C SER A 215 -20.68 0.00 -2.73
N THR A 216 -20.88 -0.84 -3.74
CA THR A 216 -20.84 -0.49 -5.16
C THR A 216 -22.07 -1.01 -5.92
N ARG A 217 -22.08 -0.85 -7.24
CA ARG A 217 -23.07 -1.48 -8.14
C ARG A 217 -22.52 -2.70 -8.88
N ILE A 218 -21.33 -3.19 -8.52
CA ILE A 218 -20.73 -4.36 -9.16
C ILE A 218 -21.57 -5.60 -8.82
N GLU A 219 -21.96 -6.35 -9.84
CA GLU A 219 -22.86 -7.50 -9.73
C GLU A 219 -22.08 -8.81 -9.52
N ASN A 220 -21.28 -8.90 -8.45
CA ASN A 220 -20.48 -10.10 -8.16
C ASN A 220 -21.27 -11.27 -7.53
N GLY A 221 -22.56 -11.07 -7.22
CA GLY A 221 -23.43 -12.09 -6.64
C GLY A 221 -22.94 -12.57 -5.28
N ASP A 222 -22.47 -13.82 -5.22
CA ASP A 222 -21.88 -14.45 -4.05
C ASP A 222 -20.36 -14.69 -4.17
N VAL A 223 -19.72 -14.25 -5.26
CA VAL A 223 -18.29 -14.50 -5.53
C VAL A 223 -17.43 -13.31 -5.15
N PHE A 224 -16.34 -13.54 -4.47
CA PHE A 224 -15.30 -12.55 -4.22
C PHE A 224 -13.94 -13.24 -4.14
N TYR A 225 -12.86 -12.49 -4.11
CA TYR A 225 -11.51 -13.06 -4.08
C TYR A 225 -10.73 -12.46 -2.92
N THR A 226 -9.95 -13.30 -2.25
CA THR A 226 -8.97 -12.86 -1.25
C THR A 226 -7.64 -13.54 -1.52
N ASP A 227 -6.55 -12.92 -1.11
CA ASP A 227 -5.24 -13.54 -1.25
C ASP A 227 -4.95 -14.58 -0.16
N LEU A 228 -3.97 -15.42 -0.44
CA LEU A 228 -3.29 -16.28 0.53
C LEU A 228 -1.83 -15.83 0.60
N ASN A 229 -1.46 -15.28 1.76
CA ASN A 229 -0.08 -14.89 2.12
C ASN A 229 0.59 -13.93 1.13
N GLY A 230 -0.15 -13.09 0.41
CA GLY A 230 0.40 -12.20 -0.62
C GLY A 230 0.95 -12.93 -1.85
N LEU A 231 0.71 -14.23 -2.01
CA LEU A 231 1.29 -15.05 -3.07
C LEU A 231 0.30 -15.34 -4.21
N GLN A 232 -0.93 -15.72 -3.86
CA GLN A 232 -1.94 -16.13 -4.83
C GLN A 232 -3.32 -15.62 -4.43
N LEU A 233 -4.21 -15.48 -5.42
CA LEU A 233 -5.61 -15.13 -5.21
C LEU A 233 -6.48 -16.38 -5.32
N ILE A 234 -7.38 -16.56 -4.37
CA ILE A 234 -8.32 -17.67 -4.33
C ILE A 234 -9.76 -17.16 -4.38
N LYS A 235 -10.58 -17.83 -5.19
CA LYS A 235 -12.00 -17.57 -5.33
C LYS A 235 -12.73 -18.00 -4.06
N ARG A 236 -13.50 -17.08 -3.49
CA ARG A 236 -14.41 -17.30 -2.36
C ARG A 236 -15.85 -17.27 -2.87
N ARG A 237 -16.70 -18.04 -2.21
CA ARG A 237 -18.15 -18.01 -2.42
C ARG A 237 -18.82 -17.80 -1.07
N ARG A 238 -19.60 -16.72 -0.94
CA ARG A 238 -20.45 -16.48 0.22
C ARG A 238 -21.52 -17.57 0.29
N LEU A 239 -21.62 -18.26 1.41
CA LEU A 239 -22.57 -19.33 1.65
C LEU A 239 -23.57 -18.89 2.72
N SER A 240 -24.82 -18.62 2.32
CA SER A 240 -25.91 -18.25 3.23
C SER A 240 -26.27 -19.35 4.23
N LYS A 241 -25.95 -20.61 3.92
CA LYS A 241 -26.10 -21.76 4.82
C LYS A 241 -25.08 -21.76 5.98
N LEU A 242 -24.03 -20.94 5.89
CA LEU A 242 -23.03 -20.78 6.94
C LEU A 242 -23.31 -19.49 7.71
N PRO A 243 -22.93 -19.41 9.00
CA PRO A 243 -23.08 -18.19 9.77
C PRO A 243 -22.17 -17.07 9.23
N LEU A 244 -22.44 -15.82 9.61
CA LEU A 244 -21.74 -14.63 9.08
C LEU A 244 -20.22 -14.76 9.22
N GLN A 245 -19.73 -15.10 10.40
CA GLN A 245 -18.30 -15.22 10.69
C GLN A 245 -17.60 -16.31 9.86
N ALA A 246 -18.33 -17.32 9.37
CA ALA A 246 -17.74 -18.36 8.52
C ALA A 246 -17.53 -17.89 7.08
N ASN A 247 -18.09 -16.74 6.71
CA ASN A 247 -17.85 -16.06 5.44
C ASN A 247 -16.76 -14.99 5.53
N TYR A 248 -16.14 -14.81 6.71
CA TYR A 248 -14.95 -13.98 6.87
C TYR A 248 -13.69 -14.77 6.52
N TYR A 249 -12.79 -14.15 5.79
CA TYR A 249 -11.52 -14.73 5.37
C TYR A 249 -10.36 -13.78 5.71
N PRO A 250 -9.13 -14.32 5.83
CA PRO A 250 -7.94 -13.49 5.84
C PRO A 250 -7.84 -12.68 4.53
N ILE A 251 -7.51 -11.41 4.69
CA ILE A 251 -7.07 -10.49 3.63
C ILE A 251 -5.65 -10.03 4.01
N PRO A 252 -4.63 -10.86 3.73
CA PRO A 252 -3.24 -10.49 4.00
C PRO A 252 -2.79 -9.24 3.23
N SER A 253 -3.21 -9.10 1.97
CA SER A 253 -2.78 -8.00 1.10
C SER A 253 -3.84 -7.53 0.12
N THR A 254 -4.80 -8.37 -0.27
CA THR A 254 -5.66 -8.12 -1.43
C THR A 254 -7.02 -8.79 -1.28
N ALA A 255 -8.07 -8.03 -1.58
CA ALA A 255 -9.39 -8.59 -1.88
C ALA A 255 -10.03 -7.85 -3.07
N TYR A 256 -10.84 -8.53 -3.87
CA TYR A 256 -11.60 -7.88 -4.93
C TYR A 256 -12.95 -8.52 -5.20
N ILE A 257 -13.85 -7.71 -5.77
CA ILE A 257 -15.11 -8.11 -6.39
C ILE A 257 -15.13 -7.63 -7.83
N GLU A 258 -15.82 -8.37 -8.69
CA GLU A 258 -15.91 -8.03 -10.10
C GLU A 258 -17.19 -8.55 -10.74
N ASP A 259 -17.57 -7.94 -11.86
CA ASP A 259 -18.59 -8.43 -12.78
C ASP A 259 -18.01 -8.60 -14.18
N SER A 260 -18.86 -8.62 -15.21
CA SER A 260 -18.42 -8.75 -16.60
C SER A 260 -17.57 -7.55 -17.07
N THR A 261 -17.75 -6.37 -16.48
CA THR A 261 -17.20 -5.10 -16.97
C THR A 261 -16.25 -4.40 -16.02
N GLN A 262 -16.48 -4.46 -14.70
CA GLN A 262 -15.76 -3.68 -13.71
C GLN A 262 -15.21 -4.54 -12.58
N ARG A 263 -14.09 -4.10 -12.02
CA ARG A 263 -13.47 -4.67 -10.82
C ARG A 263 -13.20 -3.58 -9.80
N LEU A 264 -13.52 -3.88 -8.53
CA LEU A 264 -13.07 -3.11 -7.38
C LEU A 264 -12.10 -3.96 -6.58
N THR A 265 -10.85 -3.54 -6.53
CA THR A 265 -9.78 -4.17 -5.74
C THR A 265 -9.45 -3.29 -4.54
N LEU A 266 -9.45 -3.89 -3.35
CA LEU A 266 -8.95 -3.30 -2.11
C LEU A 266 -7.62 -3.97 -1.76
N LEU A 267 -6.56 -3.17 -1.72
CA LEU A 267 -5.21 -3.59 -1.32
C LEU A 267 -4.93 -3.11 0.09
N THR A 268 -4.22 -3.90 0.89
CA THR A 268 -3.96 -3.65 2.31
C THR A 268 -2.45 -3.65 2.58
N GLY A 269 -1.97 -2.75 3.44
CA GLY A 269 -0.58 -2.75 3.91
C GLY A 269 -0.37 -3.65 5.14
N GLN A 270 -1.44 -4.23 5.64
CA GLN A 270 -1.46 -5.07 6.83
C GLN A 270 -2.53 -6.18 6.71
N PRO A 271 -2.31 -7.37 7.30
CA PRO A 271 -3.26 -8.45 7.26
C PRO A 271 -4.46 -8.18 8.18
N LEU A 272 -5.67 -8.29 7.65
CA LEU A 272 -6.93 -8.10 8.39
C LEU A 272 -7.96 -9.16 7.97
N GLY A 273 -9.04 -9.30 8.73
CA GLY A 273 -10.18 -10.13 8.33
C GLY A 273 -11.19 -9.35 7.50
N GLY A 274 -11.79 -9.96 6.48
CA GLY A 274 -12.84 -9.32 5.69
C GLY A 274 -13.69 -10.27 4.87
N SER A 275 -14.66 -9.71 4.16
CA SER A 275 -15.66 -10.48 3.41
C SER A 275 -16.35 -9.66 2.31
N SER A 276 -17.20 -10.33 1.53
CA SER A 276 -18.24 -9.73 0.69
C SER A 276 -19.59 -10.29 1.15
N LEU A 277 -20.22 -9.64 2.13
CA LEU A 277 -21.47 -10.13 2.75
C LEU A 277 -22.72 -9.91 1.90
N SER A 278 -22.67 -8.99 0.93
CA SER A 278 -23.71 -8.77 -0.08
C SER A 278 -23.06 -8.55 -1.46
N SER A 279 -23.82 -8.74 -2.53
CA SER A 279 -23.35 -8.33 -3.87
C SER A 279 -23.05 -6.84 -3.89
N GLY A 280 -21.97 -6.46 -4.55
CA GLY A 280 -21.45 -5.10 -4.64
C GLY A 280 -20.64 -4.65 -3.42
N GLU A 281 -20.45 -5.49 -2.40
CA GLU A 281 -19.80 -5.09 -1.15
C GLU A 281 -18.44 -5.76 -0.93
N LEU A 282 -17.49 -4.99 -0.41
CA LEU A 282 -16.27 -5.48 0.23
C LEU A 282 -16.18 -4.84 1.61
N GLU A 283 -15.91 -5.64 2.64
CA GLU A 283 -15.63 -5.13 3.98
C GLU A 283 -14.37 -5.72 4.57
N ILE A 284 -13.73 -4.94 5.45
CA ILE A 284 -12.49 -5.28 6.13
C ILE A 284 -12.51 -4.75 7.56
N MET A 285 -12.24 -5.62 8.53
CA MET A 285 -12.17 -5.27 9.95
C MET A 285 -11.00 -4.31 10.18
N GLN A 286 -11.13 -3.41 11.13
CA GLN A 286 -10.16 -2.37 11.46
C GLN A 286 -9.52 -2.66 12.82
N ASP A 287 -10.32 -2.87 13.84
CA ASP A 287 -9.85 -3.26 15.18
C ASP A 287 -10.99 -3.92 15.96
N ARG A 288 -10.67 -4.64 17.04
CA ARG A 288 -11.62 -5.31 17.91
C ARG A 288 -11.20 -5.22 19.37
N ARG A 289 -12.15 -4.90 20.24
CA ARG A 289 -11.96 -4.79 21.69
C ARG A 289 -13.02 -5.62 22.40
N LEU A 290 -12.59 -6.57 23.23
CA LEU A 290 -13.41 -7.69 23.69
C LEU A 290 -13.10 -7.99 25.16
N THR A 291 -14.12 -8.03 26.02
CA THR A 291 -13.92 -8.15 27.47
C THR A 291 -13.80 -9.58 27.97
N HIS A 292 -14.06 -10.58 27.13
CA HIS A 292 -14.12 -11.99 27.53
C HIS A 292 -13.06 -12.83 26.81
N ASP A 293 -12.57 -13.86 27.50
CA ASP A 293 -11.85 -14.97 26.89
C ASP A 293 -12.84 -15.83 26.08
N ASP A 294 -12.39 -16.36 24.96
CA ASP A 294 -13.20 -17.19 24.06
C ASP A 294 -12.94 -18.70 24.23
N GLU A 295 -12.41 -19.09 25.39
CA GLU A 295 -12.19 -20.47 25.81
C GLU A 295 -11.28 -21.25 24.84
N ARG A 296 -10.21 -20.59 24.38
CA ARG A 296 -9.13 -21.20 23.58
C ARG A 296 -7.80 -21.28 24.30
N GLY A 297 -7.78 -20.95 25.59
CA GLY A 297 -6.64 -21.13 26.49
C GLY A 297 -5.77 -19.88 26.69
N LEU A 298 -6.21 -18.71 26.20
CA LEU A 298 -5.49 -17.44 26.41
C LEU A 298 -5.71 -16.87 27.82
N GLY A 299 -6.91 -17.02 28.38
CA GLY A 299 -7.25 -16.60 29.74
C GLY A 299 -7.49 -15.10 29.89
N GLN A 300 -7.72 -14.39 28.78
CA GLN A 300 -8.07 -12.97 28.76
C GLN A 300 -8.81 -12.58 27.47
N GLY A 301 -9.57 -11.50 27.53
CA GLY A 301 -10.07 -10.82 26.33
C GLY A 301 -9.01 -9.96 25.64
N VAL A 302 -9.44 -9.10 24.71
CA VAL A 302 -8.59 -8.16 23.97
C VAL A 302 -8.91 -6.74 24.44
N LEU A 303 -8.11 -6.21 25.37
CA LEU A 303 -8.34 -4.89 26.00
C LEU A 303 -7.12 -3.96 25.96
N ASP A 304 -6.05 -4.39 25.29
CA ASP A 304 -4.75 -3.72 25.19
C ASP A 304 -4.58 -2.95 23.86
N ASN A 305 -5.68 -2.63 23.19
CA ASN A 305 -5.70 -1.88 21.93
C ASN A 305 -4.86 -0.59 22.03
N GLN A 306 -4.15 -0.29 20.96
CA GLN A 306 -3.39 0.95 20.78
C GLN A 306 -3.78 1.59 19.44
N PRO A 307 -3.65 2.92 19.30
CA PRO A 307 -3.86 3.58 18.02
C PRO A 307 -3.00 2.97 16.92
N VAL A 308 -3.62 2.58 15.81
CA VAL A 308 -2.95 1.95 14.66
C VAL A 308 -3.30 2.68 13.37
N LEU A 309 -2.31 2.91 12.52
CA LEU A 309 -2.50 3.49 11.19
C LEU A 309 -2.57 2.38 10.14
N HIS A 310 -3.79 2.07 9.70
CA HIS A 310 -4.02 1.14 8.59
C HIS A 310 -3.92 1.88 7.26
N ILE A 311 -3.27 1.26 6.28
CA ILE A 311 -3.09 1.83 4.94
C ILE A 311 -3.66 0.89 3.88
N PHE A 312 -4.32 1.47 2.88
CA PHE A 312 -4.97 0.75 1.79
C PHE A 312 -4.81 1.46 0.44
N ARG A 313 -5.10 0.74 -0.65
CA ARG A 313 -5.38 1.32 -1.98
C ARG A 313 -6.72 0.83 -2.48
N VAL A 314 -7.48 1.71 -3.12
CA VAL A 314 -8.73 1.36 -3.79
C VAL A 314 -8.53 1.48 -5.30
N VAL A 315 -8.56 0.36 -6.01
CA VAL A 315 -8.35 0.30 -7.45
C VAL A 315 -9.68 -0.05 -8.12
N LEU A 316 -10.25 0.89 -8.86
CA LEU A 316 -11.43 0.67 -9.71
C LEU A 316 -10.96 0.57 -11.15
N GLU A 317 -11.31 -0.53 -11.82
CA GLU A 317 -10.85 -0.83 -13.18
C GLU A 317 -11.98 -1.32 -14.06
N ARG A 318 -11.85 -1.06 -15.35
CA ARG A 318 -12.58 -1.79 -16.38
C ARG A 318 -11.81 -3.05 -16.75
N ILE A 319 -12.51 -4.16 -16.84
CA ILE A 319 -11.93 -5.48 -17.10
C ILE A 319 -12.63 -6.23 -18.24
N ASP A 320 -13.49 -5.56 -19.00
CA ASP A 320 -14.22 -6.15 -20.12
C ASP A 320 -13.31 -6.58 -21.29
N THR A 321 -12.13 -5.96 -21.42
CA THR A 321 -11.12 -6.33 -22.43
C THR A 321 -10.11 -7.35 -21.93
N CYS A 322 -10.13 -7.69 -20.63
CA CYS A 322 -9.15 -8.59 -20.04
C CYS A 322 -9.47 -10.06 -20.35
N LEU A 323 -8.43 -10.84 -20.63
CA LEU A 323 -8.51 -12.29 -20.73
C LEU A 323 -8.67 -12.88 -19.33
N LYS A 324 -9.92 -13.10 -18.92
CA LYS A 324 -10.26 -13.66 -17.60
C LYS A 324 -10.01 -15.16 -17.57
N LEU A 325 -9.72 -15.67 -16.37
CA LEU A 325 -9.72 -17.10 -16.10
C LEU A 325 -11.15 -17.66 -16.28
N SER A 326 -11.26 -18.96 -16.60
CA SER A 326 -12.55 -19.64 -16.69
C SER A 326 -13.37 -19.42 -15.41
N GLU A 327 -14.68 -19.28 -15.52
CA GLU A 327 -15.57 -19.12 -14.36
C GLU A 327 -15.47 -20.28 -13.36
N THR A 328 -15.09 -21.47 -13.82
CA THR A 328 -14.88 -22.66 -12.99
C THR A 328 -13.50 -22.71 -12.34
N HIS A 329 -12.57 -21.83 -12.74
CA HIS A 329 -11.22 -21.79 -12.21
C HIS A 329 -11.25 -21.34 -10.73
N PRO A 330 -10.51 -22.01 -9.82
CA PRO A 330 -10.55 -21.71 -8.39
C PRO A 330 -9.71 -20.48 -7.99
N SER A 331 -8.82 -20.01 -8.87
CA SER A 331 -7.94 -18.87 -8.62
C SER A 331 -8.43 -17.58 -9.28
N GLY A 332 -7.97 -16.46 -8.74
CA GLY A 332 -8.03 -15.14 -9.38
C GLY A 332 -6.64 -14.67 -9.84
N ALA A 333 -6.59 -13.51 -10.47
CA ALA A 333 -5.35 -12.83 -10.83
C ALA A 333 -5.55 -11.30 -10.80
N LEU A 334 -4.50 -10.56 -10.45
CA LEU A 334 -4.53 -9.09 -10.46
C LEU A 334 -4.32 -8.55 -11.88
N THR A 335 -4.74 -7.31 -12.10
CA THR A 335 -4.27 -6.51 -13.24
C THR A 335 -2.87 -5.97 -12.96
N PRO A 336 -2.12 -5.53 -13.99
CA PRO A 336 -0.84 -4.85 -13.79
C PRO A 336 -0.93 -3.63 -12.86
N ASN A 337 -1.95 -2.80 -13.03
CA ASN A 337 -2.15 -1.60 -12.20
C ASN A 337 -2.41 -1.93 -10.72
N ALA A 338 -3.26 -2.93 -10.45
CA ALA A 338 -3.53 -3.36 -9.08
C ALA A 338 -2.29 -4.01 -8.45
N TYR A 339 -1.52 -4.80 -9.20
CA TYR A 339 -0.28 -5.39 -8.71
C TYR A 339 0.76 -4.30 -8.38
N LEU A 340 0.98 -3.33 -9.28
CA LEU A 340 1.87 -2.19 -9.03
C LEU A 340 1.43 -1.38 -7.80
N ALA A 341 0.12 -1.12 -7.66
CA ALA A 341 -0.41 -0.44 -6.48
C ALA A 341 -0.14 -1.23 -5.19
N SER A 342 -0.18 -2.57 -5.24
CA SER A 342 0.15 -3.44 -4.11
C SER A 342 1.64 -3.38 -3.77
N GLN A 343 2.51 -3.46 -4.80
CA GLN A 343 3.96 -3.35 -4.62
C GLN A 343 4.36 -2.01 -3.99
N THR A 344 3.79 -0.89 -4.44
CA THR A 344 4.09 0.43 -3.86
C THR A 344 3.55 0.62 -2.43
N LEU A 345 2.60 -0.22 -2.00
CA LEU A 345 2.05 -0.23 -0.65
C LEU A 345 2.93 -1.07 0.30
N LEU A 346 3.34 -2.27 -0.14
CA LEU A 346 4.10 -3.23 0.67
C LEU A 346 5.62 -2.99 0.63
N HIS A 347 6.12 -2.43 -0.47
CA HIS A 347 7.53 -2.15 -0.73
C HIS A 347 7.72 -0.70 -1.20
N PRO A 348 7.41 0.30 -0.34
CA PRO A 348 7.59 1.71 -0.68
C PRO A 348 9.08 2.06 -0.82
N LEU A 349 9.36 3.23 -1.40
CA LEU A 349 10.72 3.78 -1.39
C LEU A 349 11.16 4.10 0.04
N ASP A 350 12.32 3.58 0.43
CA ASP A 350 12.98 3.96 1.68
C ASP A 350 13.55 5.38 1.58
N LYS A 351 13.37 6.16 2.65
CA LYS A 351 13.78 7.57 2.72
C LYS A 351 14.85 7.74 3.79
N PHE A 352 16.00 8.26 3.40
CA PHE A 352 17.11 8.53 4.30
C PHE A 352 17.34 10.04 4.39
N ILE A 353 17.53 10.54 5.61
CA ILE A 353 17.93 11.93 5.87
C ILE A 353 19.36 11.88 6.39
N PHE A 354 20.27 12.53 5.67
CA PHE A 354 21.64 12.67 6.12
C PHE A 354 21.69 13.60 7.34
N ILE A 355 22.34 13.16 8.42
CA ILE A 355 22.25 13.80 9.75
C ILE A 355 23.35 14.83 10.01
N GLU A 356 24.45 14.78 9.27
CA GLU A 356 25.53 15.76 9.40
C GLU A 356 25.30 16.94 8.44
N ASN A 357 26.03 18.03 8.65
CA ASN A 357 25.84 19.25 7.87
C ASN A 357 26.38 19.14 6.43
N ASN A 358 27.41 18.32 6.19
CA ASN A 358 28.06 18.22 4.89
C ASN A 358 28.39 16.78 4.54
N TRP A 359 27.85 16.29 3.43
CA TRP A 359 28.12 14.96 2.92
C TRP A 359 29.25 15.01 1.88
N LEU A 360 30.50 14.98 2.36
CA LEU A 360 31.67 15.00 1.49
C LEU A 360 31.75 13.70 0.66
N GLY A 361 31.97 13.83 -0.65
CA GLY A 361 32.09 12.69 -1.57
C GLY A 361 30.77 11.99 -1.88
N VAL A 362 29.63 12.65 -1.64
CA VAL A 362 28.31 12.12 -2.00
C VAL A 362 28.24 11.77 -3.50
N LEU A 363 27.71 10.58 -3.78
CA LEU A 363 27.41 10.15 -5.14
C LEU A 363 25.95 10.43 -5.49
N PRO A 364 25.65 10.76 -6.76
CA PRO A 364 24.30 11.12 -7.21
C PRO A 364 23.29 9.96 -7.09
N ALA A 365 23.75 8.76 -7.42
CA ALA A 365 22.92 7.57 -7.48
C ALA A 365 23.76 6.29 -7.37
N PHE A 366 23.10 5.19 -7.02
CA PHE A 366 23.64 3.84 -7.08
C PHE A 366 22.73 2.97 -7.95
N GLY A 367 23.32 2.12 -8.78
CA GLY A 367 22.56 1.19 -9.63
C GLY A 367 21.99 1.82 -10.91
N SER A 368 22.44 3.01 -11.34
CA SER A 368 21.91 3.70 -12.54
C SER A 368 22.02 2.92 -13.84
N GLN A 369 22.95 1.97 -13.91
CA GLN A 369 23.15 1.13 -15.09
C GLN A 369 22.33 -0.18 -15.02
N ARG A 370 21.66 -0.46 -13.89
CA ARG A 370 20.82 -1.66 -13.71
C ARG A 370 19.59 -1.59 -14.59
N SER A 371 19.23 -2.70 -15.21
CA SER A 371 17.91 -2.85 -15.85
C SER A 371 16.92 -3.47 -14.88
N GLY A 372 15.69 -2.97 -14.86
CA GLY A 372 14.59 -3.58 -14.11
C GLY A 372 14.22 -4.95 -14.66
N VAL A 373 13.39 -5.66 -13.90
CA VAL A 373 12.70 -6.89 -14.34
C VAL A 373 11.34 -6.53 -14.96
N SER A 374 10.66 -7.52 -15.54
CA SER A 374 9.27 -7.36 -15.97
C SER A 374 8.37 -7.03 -14.77
N GLU A 375 7.26 -6.33 -15.01
CA GLU A 375 6.36 -5.86 -13.95
C GLU A 375 5.67 -6.99 -13.17
N ASP A 376 5.59 -8.20 -13.72
CA ASP A 376 5.10 -9.42 -13.06
C ASP A 376 6.15 -10.14 -12.21
N THR A 377 7.40 -9.66 -12.21
CA THR A 377 8.51 -10.34 -11.56
C THR A 377 9.08 -9.49 -10.43
N SER A 378 9.42 -10.13 -9.31
CA SER A 378 10.04 -9.49 -8.16
C SER A 378 11.24 -10.26 -7.63
N LEU A 379 12.24 -9.53 -7.14
CA LEU A 379 13.35 -10.09 -6.39
C LEU A 379 12.95 -10.08 -4.91
N ALA A 380 12.32 -11.18 -4.46
CA ALA A 380 11.80 -11.31 -3.10
C ALA A 380 12.91 -11.33 -2.03
N VAL A 381 14.07 -11.88 -2.36
CA VAL A 381 15.22 -11.95 -1.44
C VAL A 381 16.52 -11.70 -2.20
N MET A 382 17.40 -10.90 -1.62
CA MET A 382 18.81 -10.82 -1.96
C MET A 382 19.63 -10.85 -0.67
N ARG A 383 20.51 -11.84 -0.51
CA ARG A 383 21.24 -12.07 0.73
C ARG A 383 22.67 -12.52 0.47
N ASN A 384 23.63 -11.92 1.18
CA ASN A 384 25.00 -12.43 1.19
C ASN A 384 25.06 -13.73 2.02
N LEU A 385 25.63 -14.77 1.43
CA LEU A 385 25.84 -16.08 2.04
C LEU A 385 27.33 -16.26 2.37
N PRO A 386 27.69 -17.18 3.30
CA PRO A 386 29.08 -17.43 3.64
C PRO A 386 29.92 -17.74 2.39
N PRO A 387 31.15 -17.20 2.29
CA PRO A 387 32.00 -17.42 1.12
C PRO A 387 32.44 -18.87 1.02
N THR A 388 32.69 -19.32 -0.21
CA THR A 388 33.24 -20.67 -0.46
C THR A 388 34.77 -20.60 -0.31
N ILE A 389 35.30 -21.17 0.76
CA ILE A 389 36.76 -21.22 0.98
C ILE A 389 37.35 -22.32 0.09
N THR A 390 38.03 -21.92 -0.98
CA THR A 390 38.73 -22.87 -1.85
C THR A 390 40.10 -23.22 -1.25
N LYS A 391 40.12 -24.25 -0.38
CA LYS A 391 41.30 -24.85 0.30
C LYS A 391 41.94 -23.98 1.41
N ILE A 392 42.21 -24.63 2.55
CA ILE A 392 43.11 -24.13 3.59
C ILE A 392 44.53 -24.14 3.01
N PRO A 393 45.32 -23.06 3.11
CA PRO A 393 46.66 -23.03 2.57
C PRO A 393 47.53 -24.07 3.30
N VAL A 394 47.86 -25.16 2.62
CA VAL A 394 48.98 -26.03 3.01
C VAL A 394 50.24 -25.30 2.57
N ALA A 395 51.21 -25.15 3.46
CA ALA A 395 52.36 -24.24 3.42
C ALA A 395 53.31 -24.31 2.19
N ARG A 396 52.98 -25.07 1.13
CA ARG A 396 53.78 -25.20 -0.10
C ARG A 396 53.15 -24.58 -1.35
N ASP A 397 51.89 -24.16 -1.32
CA ASP A 397 51.23 -23.55 -2.49
C ASP A 397 51.01 -22.05 -2.25
N ARG A 398 51.86 -21.21 -2.86
CA ARG A 398 51.88 -19.74 -2.69
C ARG A 398 50.79 -18.99 -3.48
N THR A 399 49.80 -19.70 -4.03
CA THR A 399 48.68 -19.09 -4.74
C THR A 399 47.46 -18.98 -3.81
N THR A 400 47.36 -17.89 -3.07
CA THR A 400 46.12 -17.54 -2.35
C THR A 400 45.03 -17.26 -3.38
N LYS A 401 44.14 -18.23 -3.63
CA LYS A 401 42.91 -17.97 -4.39
C LYS A 401 42.01 -17.09 -3.54
N GLU A 402 41.60 -15.95 -4.09
CA GLU A 402 40.61 -15.09 -3.45
C GLU A 402 39.33 -15.88 -3.13
N PRO A 403 38.71 -15.64 -1.98
CA PRO A 403 37.48 -16.32 -1.59
C PRO A 403 36.36 -15.97 -2.57
N LEU A 404 35.63 -16.99 -3.04
CA LEU A 404 34.44 -16.79 -3.85
C LEU A 404 33.29 -16.35 -2.94
N MET A 405 32.74 -15.17 -3.22
CA MET A 405 31.58 -14.63 -2.53
C MET A 405 30.32 -15.29 -3.08
N ASN A 406 29.36 -15.55 -2.19
CA ASN A 406 28.07 -16.16 -2.52
C ASN A 406 26.96 -15.16 -2.24
N THR A 407 26.09 -14.89 -3.21
CA THR A 407 24.86 -14.11 -3.03
C THR A 407 23.67 -14.98 -3.37
N GLY A 408 22.82 -15.26 -2.37
CA GLY A 408 21.56 -15.95 -2.55
C GLY A 408 20.46 -14.99 -3.01
N ILE A 409 19.72 -15.37 -4.04
CA ILE A 409 18.56 -14.63 -4.54
C ILE A 409 17.32 -15.53 -4.58
N VAL A 410 16.16 -14.97 -4.26
CA VAL A 410 14.85 -15.60 -4.52
C VAL A 410 14.09 -14.69 -5.47
N VAL A 411 13.69 -15.24 -6.61
CA VAL A 411 12.93 -14.53 -7.64
C VAL A 411 11.55 -15.16 -7.72
N HIS A 412 10.52 -14.33 -7.72
CA HIS A 412 9.12 -14.74 -7.85
C HIS A 412 8.51 -14.05 -9.07
N ARG A 413 7.73 -14.81 -9.84
CA ARG A 413 6.91 -14.27 -10.93
C ARG A 413 5.44 -14.50 -10.63
N THR A 414 4.66 -13.44 -10.54
CA THR A 414 3.21 -13.53 -10.31
C THR A 414 2.45 -13.80 -11.61
N LEU A 415 1.14 -14.03 -11.50
CA LEU A 415 0.22 -14.11 -12.63
C LEU A 415 -0.60 -12.82 -12.71
N LEU A 416 -0.43 -12.09 -13.82
CA LEU A 416 -1.22 -10.90 -14.14
C LEU A 416 -2.21 -11.20 -15.27
N LEU A 417 -3.38 -10.57 -15.22
CA LEU A 417 -4.33 -10.57 -16.33
C LEU A 417 -3.78 -9.79 -17.51
N GLN A 418 -4.04 -10.30 -18.70
CA GLN A 418 -3.75 -9.60 -19.95
C GLN A 418 -4.96 -8.77 -20.35
N CYS A 419 -4.86 -7.44 -20.22
CA CYS A 419 -5.92 -6.49 -20.52
C CYS A 419 -5.66 -5.71 -21.82
N HIS A 420 -4.38 -5.62 -22.21
CA HIS A 420 -3.90 -5.02 -23.44
C HIS A 420 -2.89 -5.94 -24.14
N ALA A 421 -2.75 -5.81 -25.46
CA ALA A 421 -1.79 -6.61 -26.24
C ALA A 421 -0.32 -6.37 -25.81
N ALA A 422 -0.03 -5.20 -25.23
CA ALA A 422 1.28 -4.85 -24.69
C ALA A 422 1.63 -5.58 -23.38
N ASP A 423 0.66 -6.23 -22.72
CA ASP A 423 0.86 -6.93 -21.45
C ASP A 423 1.54 -8.31 -21.63
N GLN A 424 1.98 -8.67 -22.84
CA GLN A 424 2.77 -9.88 -23.07
C GLN A 424 4.17 -9.74 -22.46
N GLN A 425 4.31 -10.27 -21.25
CA GLN A 425 5.57 -10.25 -20.51
C GLN A 425 6.40 -11.51 -20.71
N THR A 426 7.69 -11.32 -20.96
CA THR A 426 8.67 -12.40 -20.98
C THR A 426 9.07 -12.75 -19.54
N GLY A 427 9.11 -14.03 -19.21
CA GLY A 427 9.58 -14.50 -17.89
C GLY A 427 11.10 -14.48 -17.73
N ILE A 428 11.80 -13.77 -18.61
CA ILE A 428 13.25 -13.81 -18.74
C ILE A 428 13.85 -12.71 -17.86
N VAL A 429 14.62 -13.11 -16.85
CA VAL A 429 15.37 -12.20 -15.99
C VAL A 429 16.84 -12.27 -16.36
N ASN A 430 17.40 -11.13 -16.77
CA ASN A 430 18.83 -11.01 -17.04
C ASN A 430 19.58 -10.64 -15.74
N LEU A 431 20.29 -11.62 -15.16
CA LEU A 431 20.94 -11.47 -13.86
C LEU A 431 22.14 -10.54 -13.91
N SER A 432 22.90 -10.53 -15.01
CA SER A 432 24.08 -9.66 -15.16
C SER A 432 23.68 -8.19 -15.22
N LYS A 433 22.62 -7.86 -15.97
CA LYS A 433 22.10 -6.48 -16.05
C LYS A 433 21.35 -6.03 -14.78
N LEU A 434 20.69 -6.95 -14.08
CA LEU A 434 19.95 -6.61 -12.86
C LEU A 434 20.88 -6.31 -11.68
N LEU A 435 21.94 -7.10 -11.51
CA LEU A 435 22.77 -7.05 -10.30
C LEU A 435 24.11 -6.34 -10.50
N MET A 436 24.61 -6.26 -11.73
CA MET A 436 25.91 -5.68 -12.07
C MET A 436 27.06 -6.25 -11.24
N LEU A 437 26.99 -7.56 -10.99
CA LEU A 437 28.07 -8.29 -10.36
C LEU A 437 29.11 -8.57 -11.45
N ASP A 438 30.11 -7.69 -11.54
CA ASP A 438 31.24 -7.86 -12.43
C ASP A 438 31.98 -9.14 -11.98
N THR A 439 31.89 -10.17 -12.81
CA THR A 439 32.39 -11.55 -12.59
C THR A 439 31.48 -12.53 -11.83
N ILE A 440 30.21 -12.66 -12.20
CA ILE A 440 29.47 -13.90 -11.89
C ILE A 440 30.22 -15.09 -12.54
N THR A 441 30.79 -15.96 -11.72
CA THR A 441 31.55 -17.17 -12.10
C THR A 441 30.69 -18.43 -12.15
N GLY A 442 29.53 -18.40 -11.49
CA GLY A 442 28.58 -19.51 -11.50
C GLY A 442 27.23 -19.13 -10.89
N VAL A 443 26.18 -19.75 -11.42
CA VAL A 443 24.82 -19.68 -10.88
C VAL A 443 24.38 -21.10 -10.56
N TYR A 444 23.88 -21.32 -9.35
CA TYR A 444 23.44 -22.62 -8.88
C TYR A 444 21.96 -22.54 -8.50
N ASN A 445 21.15 -23.45 -9.02
CA ASN A 445 19.77 -23.59 -8.57
C ASN A 445 19.77 -24.26 -7.19
N THR A 446 18.89 -23.80 -6.30
CA THR A 446 18.82 -24.24 -4.92
C THR A 446 17.38 -24.35 -4.42
N SER A 447 17.18 -25.08 -3.33
CA SER A 447 15.98 -24.93 -2.50
C SER A 447 15.79 -23.46 -2.08
N LEU A 448 14.56 -23.02 -1.81
CA LEU A 448 14.26 -21.64 -1.37
C LEU A 448 15.01 -21.20 -0.10
N THR A 449 15.49 -22.16 0.71
CA THR A 449 16.28 -21.92 1.93
C THR A 449 17.79 -21.83 1.68
N PHE A 450 18.24 -22.01 0.44
CA PHE A 450 19.64 -22.11 0.01
C PHE A 450 20.45 -23.28 0.60
N LEU A 451 19.79 -24.23 1.30
CA LEU A 451 20.47 -25.32 2.00
C LEU A 451 20.81 -26.51 1.11
N GLN A 452 20.00 -26.75 0.07
CA GLN A 452 20.24 -27.81 -0.90
C GLN A 452 20.53 -27.18 -2.26
N SER A 453 21.76 -27.38 -2.75
CA SER A 453 22.16 -27.00 -4.10
C SER A 453 21.90 -28.17 -5.05
N SER A 454 21.27 -27.88 -6.18
CA SER A 454 20.92 -28.87 -7.18
C SER A 454 22.02 -28.95 -8.26
N GLN A 455 22.00 -28.01 -9.21
CA GLN A 455 22.84 -28.04 -10.40
C GLN A 455 23.35 -26.63 -10.72
N LYS A 456 24.60 -26.56 -11.20
CA LYS A 456 25.16 -25.36 -11.81
C LYS A 456 24.48 -25.14 -13.18
N LEU A 457 23.97 -23.94 -13.42
CA LEU A 457 23.37 -23.59 -14.70
C LEU A 457 24.46 -23.38 -15.77
N ASP A 458 24.19 -23.86 -16.97
CA ASP A 458 25.08 -23.71 -18.14
C ASP A 458 25.15 -22.26 -18.63
N SER A 459 24.02 -21.52 -18.52
CA SER A 459 23.95 -20.10 -18.82
C SER A 459 23.93 -19.29 -17.52
N VAL A 460 24.88 -18.36 -17.42
CA VAL A 460 25.05 -17.45 -16.27
C VAL A 460 24.22 -16.17 -16.43
N GLU A 461 23.76 -15.88 -17.65
CA GLU A 461 23.25 -14.55 -18.00
C GLU A 461 21.75 -14.36 -17.75
N SER A 462 20.94 -15.41 -17.93
CA SER A 462 19.49 -15.28 -17.80
C SER A 462 18.82 -16.52 -17.22
N ILE A 463 17.76 -16.28 -16.46
CA ILE A 463 16.85 -17.30 -15.93
C ILE A 463 15.46 -17.07 -16.50
N ASN A 464 14.65 -18.13 -16.57
CA ASN A 464 13.28 -18.07 -17.07
C ASN A 464 12.32 -18.59 -16.01
N LEU A 465 11.27 -17.83 -15.71
CA LEU A 465 10.23 -18.19 -14.75
C LEU A 465 8.88 -18.34 -15.43
N CYS A 466 8.14 -19.39 -15.08
CA CYS A 466 6.72 -19.48 -15.42
C CYS A 466 5.89 -18.58 -14.48
N PRO A 467 4.68 -18.16 -14.88
CA PRO A 467 3.77 -17.48 -13.97
C PRO A 467 3.48 -18.33 -12.73
N LEU A 468 3.49 -17.70 -11.56
CA LEU A 468 3.38 -18.30 -10.21
C LEU A 468 4.59 -19.12 -9.75
N ASP A 469 5.71 -19.13 -10.48
CA ASP A 469 6.94 -19.76 -10.03
C ASP A 469 7.67 -18.91 -8.98
N THR A 470 8.29 -19.59 -8.02
CA THR A 470 9.28 -19.02 -7.10
C THR A 470 10.52 -19.90 -7.14
N GLN A 471 11.66 -19.30 -7.51
CA GLN A 471 12.91 -20.02 -7.69
C GLN A 471 14.05 -19.33 -6.93
N ALA A 472 15.04 -20.10 -6.47
CA ALA A 472 16.14 -19.60 -5.67
C ALA A 472 17.50 -19.99 -6.26
N TYR A 473 18.41 -19.03 -6.28
CA TYR A 473 19.73 -19.19 -6.88
C TYR A 473 20.84 -18.71 -5.95
N ILE A 474 21.99 -19.39 -5.99
CA ILE A 474 23.24 -18.88 -5.43
C ILE A 474 24.12 -18.38 -6.57
N LEU A 475 24.50 -17.11 -6.50
CA LEU A 475 25.41 -16.45 -7.42
C LEU A 475 26.81 -16.43 -6.82
N GLN A 476 27.78 -17.02 -7.51
CA GLN A 476 29.19 -16.97 -7.14
C GLN A 476 29.90 -15.87 -7.90
N HIS A 477 30.57 -14.96 -7.21
CA HIS A 477 31.37 -13.89 -7.82
C HIS A 477 32.68 -13.67 -7.07
N ARG A 478 33.63 -13.00 -7.73
CA ARG A 478 34.89 -12.59 -7.06
C ARG A 478 34.62 -11.30 -6.29
N GLY A 479 35.10 -11.27 -5.05
CA GLY A 479 34.90 -10.15 -4.11
C GLY A 479 35.78 -8.95 -4.39
#